data_AF-A0A415BG37-F1
#
_entry.id   AF-A0A415BG37-F1
#
_cell.length_a   1.000
_cell.length_b   1.000
_cell.length_c   1.000
_cell.angle_alpha   90.00
_cell.angle_beta   90.00
_cell.angle_gamma   90.00
#
_symmetry.space_group_name_H-M   'P 1'
#
loop_
_entity.id
_entity.type
_entity.pdbx_description
1 polymer ?
#
loop_
_entity_poly.entity_id
_entity_poly.type
_entity_poly.pdbx_seq_one_letter_code
_entity_poly.pdbx_strand_id
1 'polypeptide(L)'
;MAVKTNVQNTATLGNSNGFTEFRFRDALIRFRAPYSLEHYTRVKRWDAGYLVADAKYAHNAGDEEEYIDLVPILKDLYIDPDAFLFPIKNVEVAHA
;
A
#
# COMPACT_ATOMS: atom_id res chain seq x y z
N MET A 1 -27.92 5.93 -15.12
CA MET A 1 -26.90 4.88 -14.88
C MET A 1 -25.84 5.46 -13.97
N ALA A 2 -25.75 4.98 -12.72
CA ALA A 2 -24.87 5.56 -11.72
C ALA A 2 -23.48 4.91 -11.82
N VAL A 3 -22.46 5.74 -12.05
CA VAL A 3 -21.04 5.36 -11.93
C VAL A 3 -20.79 5.00 -10.46
N LYS A 4 -20.69 3.71 -10.15
CA LYS A 4 -20.28 3.20 -8.83
C LYS A 4 -19.19 2.13 -8.95
N THR A 5 -18.29 2.26 -9.92
CA THR A 5 -17.34 1.19 -10.26
C THR A 5 -15.90 1.46 -9.80
N ASN A 6 -15.58 2.65 -9.28
CA ASN A 6 -14.19 3.02 -9.00
C ASN A 6 -13.69 2.80 -7.56
N VAL A 7 -14.56 2.56 -6.58
CA VAL A 7 -14.13 2.31 -5.18
C VAL A 7 -13.79 0.83 -4.94
N GLN A 8 -14.38 -0.10 -5.69
CA GLN A 8 -14.24 -1.54 -5.45
C GLN A 8 -12.87 -2.14 -5.84
N ASN A 9 -12.09 -1.43 -6.66
CA ASN A 9 -10.82 -1.89 -7.20
C ASN A 9 -9.64 -0.97 -6.83
N THR A 10 -9.83 -0.09 -5.85
CA THR A 10 -8.76 0.74 -5.28
C THR A 10 -8.32 0.15 -3.94
N ALA A 11 -7.03 -0.08 -3.79
CA ALA A 11 -6.44 -0.46 -2.51
C ALA A 11 -5.93 0.77 -1.76
N THR A 12 -5.68 0.64 -0.46
CA THR A 12 -5.09 1.71 0.35
C THR A 12 -3.77 1.30 0.99
N LEU A 13 -2.84 2.24 1.03
CA LEU A 13 -1.54 2.16 1.72
C LEU A 13 -1.57 3.08 2.94
N GLY A 14 -1.31 2.54 4.11
CA GLY A 14 -1.17 3.31 5.34
C GLY A 14 -0.15 2.68 6.27
N ASN A 15 -0.08 3.17 7.49
CA ASN A 15 0.74 2.58 8.54
C ASN A 15 0.05 2.69 9.90
N SER A 16 0.25 1.68 10.74
CA SER A 16 -0.20 1.71 12.13
C SER A 16 0.67 0.79 12.99
N ASN A 17 0.93 1.21 14.24
CA ASN A 17 1.59 0.38 15.25
C ASN A 17 2.94 -0.24 14.80
N GLY A 18 3.74 0.50 14.01
CA GLY A 18 5.03 0.03 13.49
C GLY A 18 4.91 -0.97 12.33
N PHE A 19 3.78 -0.97 11.63
CA PHE A 19 3.55 -1.75 10.41
C PHE A 19 3.08 -0.85 9.29
N THR A 20 3.49 -1.18 8.07
CA THR A 20 2.81 -0.76 6.85
C THR A 20 1.57 -1.63 6.68
N GLU A 21 0.47 -1.00 6.30
CA GLU A 21 -0.82 -1.65 6.07
C GLU A 21 -1.22 -1.46 4.61
N PHE A 22 -1.36 -2.58 3.89
CA PHE A 22 -1.94 -2.61 2.56
C PHE A 22 -3.32 -3.25 2.63
N ARG A 23 -4.37 -2.48 2.30
CA ARG A 23 -5.76 -2.92 2.40
C ARG A 23 -6.38 -3.02 1.02
N PHE A 24 -7.03 -4.15 0.75
CA PHE A 24 -7.84 -4.31 -0.44
C PHE A 24 -9.05 -5.18 -0.11
N ARG A 25 -10.25 -4.62 -0.28
CA ARG A 25 -11.52 -5.25 0.11
C ARG A 25 -11.50 -5.65 1.59
N ASP A 26 -11.67 -6.92 1.89
CA ASP A 26 -11.66 -7.52 3.22
C ASP A 26 -10.27 -7.95 3.69
N ALA A 27 -9.24 -7.85 2.83
CA ALA A 27 -7.87 -8.20 3.18
C ALA A 27 -7.10 -7.00 3.76
N LEU A 28 -6.41 -7.25 4.87
CA LEU A 28 -5.42 -6.37 5.46
C LEU A 28 -4.08 -7.11 5.52
N ILE A 29 -3.13 -6.70 4.69
CA ILE A 29 -1.76 -7.20 4.70
C ILE A 29 -0.91 -6.25 5.54
N ARG A 30 -0.16 -6.80 6.50
CA ARG A 30 0.70 -6.01 7.39
C ARG A 30 2.12 -6.55 7.34
N PHE A 31 3.07 -5.64 7.17
CA PHE A 31 4.50 -5.94 7.22
C PHE A 31 5.23 -4.85 7.97
N ARG A 32 6.41 -5.18 8.53
CA ARG A 32 7.13 -4.26 9.42
C ARG A 32 7.54 -3.00 8.67
N ALA A 33 7.23 -1.85 9.25
CA ALA A 33 7.75 -0.57 8.82
C ALA A 33 8.96 -0.19 9.68
N PRO A 34 9.88 0.65 9.18
CA PRO A 34 10.90 1.25 10.03
C PRO A 34 10.27 2.03 11.18
N TYR A 35 10.88 2.00 12.36
CA TYR A 35 10.37 2.68 13.55
C TYR A 35 10.23 4.20 13.38
N SER A 36 10.99 4.76 12.44
CA SER A 36 11.03 6.18 12.12
C SER A 36 9.93 6.60 11.13
N LEU A 37 9.19 5.67 10.53
CA LEU A 37 8.10 5.99 9.60
C LEU A 37 6.95 6.65 10.35
N GLU A 38 6.65 7.90 10.02
CA GLU A 38 5.50 8.62 10.58
C GLU A 38 4.24 8.28 9.80
N HIS A 39 4.24 8.50 8.48
CA HIS A 39 3.15 8.15 7.58
C HIS A 39 3.55 8.19 6.10
N TYR A 40 2.78 7.51 5.25
CA TYR A 40 2.85 7.71 3.80
C TYR A 40 2.08 8.97 3.41
N THR A 41 2.61 9.76 2.49
CA THR A 41 2.01 11.03 2.06
C THR A 41 1.38 10.92 0.67
N ARG A 42 1.93 10.08 -0.21
CA ARG A 42 1.41 9.87 -1.57
C ARG A 42 1.84 8.53 -2.17
N VAL A 43 0.98 7.92 -2.99
CA VAL A 43 1.38 6.85 -3.92
C VAL A 43 1.68 7.48 -5.28
N LYS A 44 2.92 7.33 -5.76
CA LYS A 44 3.39 7.88 -7.05
C LYS A 44 3.18 6.91 -8.20
N ARG A 45 3.32 5.61 -7.93
CA ARG A 45 3.19 4.57 -8.93
C ARG A 45 2.61 3.31 -8.30
N TRP A 46 1.73 2.67 -9.07
CA TRP A 46 1.28 1.30 -8.89
C TRP A 46 1.59 0.52 -10.17
N ASP A 47 2.29 -0.60 -10.03
CA ASP A 47 2.59 -1.52 -11.12
C ASP A 47 2.36 -2.96 -10.65
N ALA A 48 1.08 -3.34 -10.59
CA ALA A 48 0.59 -4.70 -10.36
C ALA A 48 1.32 -5.51 -9.26
N GLY A 49 1.61 -4.87 -8.12
CA GLY A 49 2.36 -5.48 -7.01
C GLY A 49 3.57 -4.66 -6.56
N TYR A 50 4.07 -3.78 -7.42
CA TYR A 50 5.13 -2.85 -7.09
C TYR A 50 4.59 -1.44 -6.86
N LEU A 51 5.05 -0.78 -5.79
CA LEU A 51 4.63 0.55 -5.38
C LEU A 51 5.84 1.48 -5.27
N VAL A 52 5.65 2.72 -5.72
CA VAL A 52 6.51 3.85 -5.37
C VAL A 52 5.66 4.83 -4.56
N ALA A 53 6.09 5.14 -3.35
CA ALA A 53 5.37 6.03 -2.44
C ALA A 53 6.29 7.11 -1.86
N ASP A 54 5.73 8.27 -1.56
CA ASP A 54 6.38 9.27 -0.71
C ASP A 54 6.04 8.95 0.75
N ALA A 55 7.06 8.94 1.61
CA ALA A 55 6.97 8.61 3.02
C ALA A 55 7.63 9.68 3.90
N LYS A 56 6.93 10.09 4.95
CA LYS A 56 7.46 11.00 5.96
C LYS A 56 8.15 10.21 7.06
N TYR A 57 9.44 10.49 7.26
CA TYR A 57 10.25 9.93 8.34
C TYR A 57 10.59 10.96 9.41
N ALA A 58 10.66 10.54 10.67
CA ALA A 58 10.91 11.43 11.82
C ALA A 58 12.27 12.15 11.77
N HIS A 59 13.26 11.57 11.10
CA HIS A 59 14.62 12.10 11.02
C HIS A 59 14.85 13.01 9.80
N ASN A 60 13.86 13.14 8.91
CA ASN A 60 13.98 13.89 7.67
C ASN A 60 12.97 15.04 7.59
N ALA A 61 13.41 16.17 7.06
CA ALA A 61 12.55 17.34 6.89
C ALA A 61 11.56 17.18 5.73
N GLY A 62 11.96 16.51 4.65
CA GLY A 62 11.13 16.20 3.49
C GLY A 62 10.69 14.75 3.45
N ASP A 63 9.82 14.45 2.49
CA ASP A 63 9.41 13.09 2.18
C ASP A 63 10.53 12.35 1.45
N GLU A 64 10.64 11.05 1.72
CA GLU A 64 11.54 10.13 1.02
C GLU A 64 10.74 9.19 0.11
N GLU A 65 11.34 8.85 -1.04
CA GLU A 65 10.75 7.88 -1.96
C GLU A 65 11.02 6.45 -1.49
N GLU A 66 9.94 5.71 -1.26
CA GLU A 66 9.92 4.33 -0.81
C GLU A 66 9.46 3.39 -1.92
N TYR A 67 10.12 2.24 -2.01
CA TYR A 67 9.84 1.19 -3.00
C TYR A 67 9.37 -0.07 -2.29
N ILE A 68 8.14 -0.50 -2.58
CA ILE A 68 7.53 -1.65 -1.92
C ILE A 68 7.16 -2.69 -2.97
N ASP A 69 7.69 -3.90 -2.81
CA ASP A 69 7.29 -5.08 -3.59
C ASP A 69 6.38 -5.98 -2.74
N LEU A 70 5.12 -6.09 -3.13
CA LEU A 70 4.13 -6.92 -2.44
C LEU A 70 4.27 -8.39 -2.80
N VAL A 71 4.88 -8.76 -3.93
CA VAL A 71 4.88 -10.13 -4.43
C VAL A 71 5.57 -11.10 -3.45
N PRO A 72 6.77 -10.82 -2.91
CA PRO A 72 7.40 -11.66 -1.90
C PRO A 72 6.55 -11.76 -0.62
N ILE A 73 5.98 -10.64 -0.17
CA ILE A 73 5.17 -10.57 1.05
C ILE A 73 3.93 -11.46 0.93
N LEU A 74 3.24 -11.43 -0.22
CA LEU A 74 2.07 -12.27 -0.48
C LEU A 74 2.44 -13.75 -0.53
N LYS A 75 3.57 -14.10 -1.17
CA LYS A 75 4.08 -15.48 -1.23
C LYS A 75 4.41 -16.03 0.16
N ASP A 76 5.06 -15.25 1.01
CA ASP A 76 5.38 -15.64 2.39
C ASP A 76 4.12 -15.87 3.25
N LEU A 77 3.01 -15.20 2.88
CA LEU A 77 1.69 -15.38 3.48
C LEU A 77 0.86 -16.50 2.81
N TYR A 78 1.43 -17.25 1.87
CA TYR A 78 0.75 -18.28 1.08
C TYR A 78 -0.47 -17.75 0.29
N ILE A 79 -0.42 -16.49 -0.15
CA ILE A 79 -1.43 -15.85 -1.00
C ILE A 79 -0.92 -15.89 -2.45
N ASP A 80 -1.78 -16.31 -3.39
CA ASP A 80 -1.51 -16.20 -4.82
C ASP A 80 -1.42 -14.72 -5.21
N PRO A 81 -0.22 -14.19 -5.56
CA PRO A 81 -0.05 -12.78 -5.85
C PRO A 81 -0.83 -12.35 -7.09
N ASP A 82 -0.85 -13.17 -8.13
CA ASP A 82 -1.48 -12.82 -9.40
C ASP A 82 -3.00 -12.69 -9.20
N ALA A 83 -3.60 -13.66 -8.52
CA ALA A 83 -5.03 -13.64 -8.22
C ALA A 83 -5.42 -12.45 -7.32
N PHE A 84 -4.60 -12.15 -6.31
CA PHE A 84 -4.86 -11.06 -5.36
C PHE A 84 -4.70 -9.67 -6.00
N LEU A 85 -3.66 -9.47 -6.80
CA LEU A 85 -3.27 -8.17 -7.35
C LEU A 85 -4.04 -7.81 -8.64
N PHE A 86 -4.41 -8.80 -9.46
CA PHE A 86 -5.13 -8.61 -10.73
C PHE A 86 -6.34 -7.65 -10.69
N PRO A 87 -7.25 -7.73 -9.69
CA PRO A 87 -8.39 -6.83 -9.62
C PRO A 87 -8.04 -5.38 -9.24
N ILE A 88 -6.86 -5.12 -8.66
CA ILE A 88 -6.47 -3.79 -8.15
C ILE A 88 -6.05 -2.90 -9.32
N LYS A 89 -6.75 -1.77 -9.48
CA LYS A 89 -6.50 -0.80 -10.58
C LYS A 89 -5.80 0.47 -10.10
N ASN A 90 -5.93 0.81 -8.82
CA ASN A 90 -5.26 1.96 -8.23
C ASN A 90 -4.90 1.69 -6.77
N VAL A 91 -3.94 2.45 -6.26
CA VAL A 91 -3.58 2.47 -4.83
C VAL A 91 -3.48 3.92 -4.37
N GLU A 92 -4.12 4.22 -3.24
CA GLU A 92 -4.14 5.55 -2.63
C GLU A 92 -3.63 5.49 -1.20
N VAL A 93 -3.20 6.62 -0.64
CA VAL A 93 -2.87 6.68 0.78
C VAL A 93 -4.16 6.61 1.59
N ALA A 94 -4.17 5.82 2.67
CA ALA A 94 -5.29 5.77 3.58
C ALA A 94 -5.48 7.13 4.26
N HIS A 95 -6.63 7.76 4.05
CA HIS A 95 -7.02 8.97 4.78
C HIS A 95 -7.65 8.57 6.11
N ALA A 96 -7.15 9.15 7.21
CA ALA A 96 -7.69 8.98 8.56
C ALA A 96 -8.99 9.77 8.75
#